data_AF-A0A4S8L3C7-F1
#
_entry.id   AF-A0A4S8L3C7-F1
#
_cell.length_a   1.000
_cell.length_b   1.000
_cell.length_c   1.000
_cell.angle_alpha   90.00
_cell.angle_beta   90.00
_cell.angle_gamma   90.00
#
_symmetry.space_group_name_H-M   'P 1'
#
loop_
_entity.id
_entity.type
_entity.pdbx_description
1 polymer ?
#
loop_
_entity_poly.entity_id
_entity_poly.type
_entity_poly.pdbx_seq_one_letter_code
_entity_poly.pdbx_strand_id
1 'polypeptide(L)' 'MIIYLPPYSPDLNPIEESFSTWKAYLRHHAVLIRASDDPILALLDSCGCITEEMAVNWFQNAGYVVE' A
#
# COMPACT_ATOMS: atom_id res chain seq x y z
N MET A 1 -14.32 5.53 14.53
CA MET A 1 -13.34 6.39 15.25
C MET A 1 -12.64 7.25 14.21
N ILE A 2 -12.41 8.52 14.48
CA ILE A 2 -11.64 9.42 13.60
C ILE A 2 -10.36 9.78 14.35
N ILE A 3 -9.21 9.61 13.69
CA ILE A 3 -7.90 9.99 14.23
C ILE A 3 -7.44 11.24 13.48
N TYR A 4 -7.04 12.28 14.21
CA TYR A 4 -6.54 13.51 13.61
C TYR A 4 -5.07 13.33 13.23
N LEU A 5 -4.75 13.63 11.96
CA LEU A 5 -3.39 13.63 11.43
C LEU A 5 -2.89 15.09 11.38
N PRO A 6 -1.76 15.43 12.00
CA PRO A 6 -1.16 16.75 11.85
C PRO A 6 -0.82 17.04 10.38
N PRO A 7 -0.88 18.31 9.94
CA PRO A 7 -0.49 18.69 8.59
C PRO A 7 0.94 18.22 8.25
N TYR A 8 1.15 17.78 7.00
CA TYR A 8 2.46 17.35 6.48
C TYR A 8 3.15 16.26 7.31
N SER A 9 2.37 15.36 7.92
CA SER A 9 2.90 14.22 8.69
C SER A 9 2.66 12.89 7.96
N PRO A 10 3.27 12.66 6.77
CA PRO A 10 3.11 11.41 6.02
C PRO A 10 3.64 10.21 6.81
N ASP A 11 4.66 10.41 7.66
CA ASP A 11 5.25 9.35 8.50
C ASP A 11 4.26 8.79 9.54
N LEU A 12 3.16 9.49 9.80
CA LEU A 12 2.09 9.05 10.70
C LEU A 12 0.90 8.42 9.94
N ASN A 13 1.03 8.19 8.62
CA ASN A 13 -0.02 7.65 7.76
C ASN A 13 0.44 6.35 7.07
N PRO A 14 0.04 5.17 7.57
CA PRO A 14 0.55 3.87 7.09
C PRO A 14 0.17 3.55 5.63
N ILE A 15 -0.72 4.35 5.03
CA ILE A 15 -1.05 4.22 3.61
C ILE A 15 0.14 4.58 2.70
N GLU A 16 1.07 5.40 3.18
CA GLU A 16 2.24 5.83 2.40
C GLU A 16 3.15 4.64 2.06
N GLU A 17 3.46 3.78 3.04
CA GLU A 17 4.24 2.56 2.83
C GLU A 17 3.51 1.54 1.95
N SER A 18 2.19 1.43 2.13
CA SER A 18 1.32 0.58 1.30
C SER A 18 1.37 1.01 -0.17
N PHE A 19 1.16 2.30 -0.47
CA PHE A 19 1.27 2.82 -1.82
C PHE A 19 2.69 2.74 -2.36
N SER A 20 3.72 2.96 -1.54
CA SER A 20 5.12 2.82 -1.95
C SER A 20 5.42 1.40 -2.44
N THR A 21 5.00 0.40 -1.66
CA THR A 21 5.11 -1.03 -1.98
C THR A 21 4.37 -1.36 -3.26
N TRP A 22 3.09 -0.97 -3.36
CA TRP A 22 2.27 -1.26 -4.53
C TRP A 22 2.84 -0.62 -5.78
N LYS A 23 3.26 0.65 -5.72
CA LYS A 23 3.95 1.32 -6.84
C LYS A 23 5.23 0.59 -7.25
N ALA A 24 6.03 0.09 -6.30
CA ALA A 24 7.23 -0.69 -6.61
C ALA A 24 6.87 -1.99 -7.34
N TYR A 25 5.86 -2.71 -6.86
CA TYR A 25 5.33 -3.91 -7.51
C TYR A 25 4.85 -3.63 -8.94
N LEU A 26 4.06 -2.57 -9.13
CA LEU A 26 3.54 -2.15 -10.44
C LEU A 26 4.67 -1.82 -11.42
N ARG A 27 5.73 -1.15 -10.96
CA ARG A 27 6.92 -0.84 -11.79
C ARG A 27 7.67 -2.11 -12.18
N HIS A 28 7.84 -3.04 -11.25
CA HIS A 28 8.50 -4.32 -11.51
C HIS A 28 7.73 -5.18 -12.53
N HIS A 29 6.40 -5.16 -12.47
CA HIS A 29 5.52 -5.97 -13.33
C HIS A 29 4.87 -5.17 -14.47
N ALA A 30 5.40 -3.99 -14.79
CA ALA A 30 4.74 -3.03 -15.68
C ALA A 30 4.42 -3.62 -17.06
N VAL A 31 5.27 -4.49 -17.59
CA VAL A 31 5.07 -5.14 -18.89
C VAL A 31 3.86 -6.07 -18.86
N LEU A 32 3.74 -6.91 -17.84
CA LEU A 32 2.63 -7.85 -17.68
C LEU A 32 1.30 -7.11 -17.48
N ILE A 33 1.30 -6.09 -16.61
CA ILE A 33 0.10 -5.32 -16.28
C ILE A 33 -0.42 -4.56 -17.51
N ARG A 34 0.49 -3.97 -18.31
CA ARG A 34 0.12 -3.25 -19.54
C ARG A 34 -0.33 -4.17 -20.67
N ALA A 35 0.08 -5.44 -20.64
CA ALA A 35 -0.31 -6.45 -21.60
C ALA A 35 -1.62 -7.17 -21.22
N SER A 36 -2.21 -6.87 -20.05
CA SER A 36 -3.46 -7.47 -19.62
C SER A 36 -4.62 -7.02 -20.52
N ASP A 37 -5.47 -7.97 -20.91
CA ASP A 37 -6.74 -7.69 -21.61
C ASP A 37 -7.72 -6.94 -20.72
N ASP A 38 -7.58 -7.08 -19.39
CA ASP A 38 -8.29 -6.28 -18.40
C ASP A 38 -7.28 -5.59 -17.46
N PRO A 39 -6.90 -4.34 -17.75
CA PRO A 39 -5.93 -3.61 -16.94
C PRO A 39 -6.49 -3.19 -15.57
N ILE A 40 -7.82 -3.10 -15.40
CA ILE A 40 -8.43 -2.77 -14.10
C ILE A 40 -8.33 -3.98 -13.19
N LEU A 41 -8.71 -5.17 -13.69
CA LEU A 41 -8.56 -6.41 -12.94
C LEU A 41 -7.10 -6.68 -12.58
N ALA A 42 -6.17 -6.49 -13.52
CA ALA A 42 -4.74 -6.66 -13.24
C ALA A 42 -4.22 -5.68 -12.17
N LEU A 43 -4.74 -4.45 -12.13
CA LEU A 43 -4.44 -3.50 -11.04
C LEU A 43 -5.01 -3.99 -9.71
N LEU A 44 -6.24 -4.48 -9.67
CA LEU A 44 -6.85 -5.01 -8.45
C LEU A 44 -6.10 -6.24 -7.93
N ASP A 45 -5.77 -7.18 -8.80
CA ASP A 45 -5.01 -8.39 -8.44
C ASP A 45 -3.62 -8.03 -7.90
N SER A 46 -3.00 -6.98 -8.43
CA SER A 46 -1.69 -6.52 -7.96
C SER A 46 -1.71 -5.96 -6.53
N CYS A 47 -2.86 -5.58 -5.98
CA CYS A 47 -2.99 -5.25 -4.56
C CYS A 47 -2.67 -6.44 -3.65
N GLY A 48 -2.76 -7.68 -4.16
CA GLY A 48 -2.36 -8.90 -3.46
C GLY A 48 -0.87 -8.97 -3.11
N CYS A 49 -0.04 -8.03 -3.57
CA CYS A 49 1.35 -7.91 -3.12
C CYS A 49 1.49 -7.39 -1.68
N ILE A 50 0.42 -6.82 -1.11
CA ILE A 50 0.38 -6.32 0.26
C ILE A 50 -0.10 -7.46 1.16
N THR A 51 0.71 -7.81 2.17
CA THR A 51 0.36 -8.86 3.14
C THR A 51 -0.16 -8.26 4.45
N GLU A 52 -0.84 -9.08 5.24
CA GLU A 52 -1.29 -8.72 6.59
C GLU A 52 -0.10 -8.31 7.49
N GLU A 53 0.98 -9.08 7.46
CA GLU A 53 2.20 -8.78 8.23
C GLU A 53 2.79 -7.41 7.89
N MET A 54 2.81 -7.05 6.60
CA MET A 54 3.24 -5.73 6.16
C MET A 54 2.33 -4.63 6.71
N ALA A 55 1.02 -4.82 6.65
CA ALA A 55 0.06 -3.87 7.18
C ALA A 55 0.27 -3.64 8.69
N VAL A 56 0.36 -4.71 9.49
CA VAL A 56 0.63 -4.63 10.94
C VAL A 56 1.91 -3.84 11.21
N ASN A 57 2.99 -4.15 10.50
CA ASN A 57 4.27 -3.46 10.65
C ASN A 57 4.20 -1.97 10.29
N TRP A 58 3.45 -1.58 9.25
CA TRP A 58 3.30 -0.16 8.87
C TRP A 58 2.48 0.63 9.87
N PHE A 59 1.41 0.06 10.42
CA PHE A 59 0.68 0.70 11.50
C PHE A 59 1.56 0.90 12.75
N GLN A 60 2.37 -0.11 13.11
CA GLN A 60 3.34 0.02 14.20
C GLN A 60 4.41 1.08 13.90
N ASN A 61 4.93 1.13 12.66
CA ASN A 61 5.90 2.14 12.22
C ASN A 61 5.32 3.56 12.32
N ALA A 62 4.05 3.75 11.97
CA ALA A 62 3.34 5.01 12.09
C ALA A 62 2.90 5.34 13.54
N GLY A 63 3.27 4.51 14.53
CA GLY A 63 3.02 4.75 15.96
C GLY A 63 1.66 4.28 16.46
N TYR A 64 0.91 3.49 15.68
CA TYR A 64 -0.36 2.91 16.10
C TYR A 64 -0.17 1.57 16.80
N VAL A 65 -0.91 1.35 17.88
CA VAL A 65 -0.98 0.05 18.54
C VAL A 65 -1.94 -0.83 17.75
N VAL A 66 -1.42 -1.95 17.25
CA VAL A 66 -2.18 -2.99 16.56
C VAL A 66 -2.14 -4.23 17.47
N GLU A 67 -3.31 -4.65 17.97
CA GLU A 67 -3.48 -5.91 18.72
C GLU A 67 -3.79 -7.08 17.79
#